data_AF-A0A1H1ZUE2-F1
#
_entry.id   AF-A0A1H1ZUE2-F1
#
_cell.length_a   1.000
_cell.length_b   1.000
_cell.length_c   1.000
_cell.angle_alpha   90.00
_cell.angle_beta   90.00
_cell.angle_gamma   90.00
#
_symmetry.space_group_name_H-M   'P 1'
#
loop_
_entity.id
_entity.type
_entity.pdbx_description
1 polymer ?
#
loop_
_entity_poly.entity_id
_entity_poly.type
_entity_poly.pdbx_seq_one_letter_code
_entity_poly.pdbx_strand_id
1 'polypeptide(L)'
;MSPTQEQLTALGGVFLAAVLVDRIAKTGQSSEAGVSCMLGSLLVRDPKDTLEVYGGDDINLRDGYRALIAALERDPSALQREPLRYALSMLGLERQLAKREDMLETIGKRLPQIQSQVEHFGPAHENVVAACGALYQDTLSTLRQRIQVHGDMRNLQQPSNASKIRALLLAGIRSARLWRQLGGHRWQLVISRRKLLKELYPLMRSA
;
A
#
# COMPACT_ATOMS: atom_id res chain seq x y z
N MET A 1 1.62 -4.09 -20.38
CA MET A 1 0.45 -3.35 -19.85
C MET A 1 0.38 -1.98 -20.51
N SER A 2 -0.78 -1.33 -20.54
CA SER A 2 -0.87 0.09 -20.93
C SER A 2 -0.26 0.97 -19.84
N PRO A 3 0.24 2.19 -20.14
CA PRO A 3 0.72 3.11 -19.08
C PRO A 3 -0.35 3.44 -18.03
N THR A 4 -1.63 3.42 -18.41
CA THR A 4 -2.73 3.62 -17.45
C THR A 4 -2.92 2.39 -16.57
N GLN A 5 -2.78 1.18 -17.12
CA GLN A 5 -2.82 -0.06 -16.34
C GLN A 5 -1.67 -0.11 -15.32
N GLU A 6 -0.45 0.29 -15.69
CA GLU A 6 0.67 0.37 -14.74
C GLU A 6 0.35 1.31 -13.58
N GLN A 7 -0.18 2.51 -13.87
CA GLN A 7 -0.64 3.43 -12.81
C GLN A 7 -1.74 2.81 -11.94
N LEU A 8 -2.66 2.06 -12.53
CA LEU A 8 -3.76 1.41 -11.82
C LEU A 8 -3.28 0.23 -10.96
N THR A 9 -2.28 -0.52 -11.40
CA THR A 9 -1.62 -1.57 -10.60
C THR A 9 -0.94 -0.98 -9.37
N ALA A 10 -0.20 0.12 -9.53
CA ALA A 10 0.37 0.84 -8.39
C ALA A 10 -0.70 1.38 -7.43
N LEU A 11 -1.82 1.91 -7.94
CA LEU A 11 -2.96 2.30 -7.10
C LEU A 11 -3.64 1.10 -6.43
N GLY A 12 -3.69 -0.06 -7.11
CA GLY A 12 -4.14 -1.33 -6.54
C GLY A 12 -3.37 -1.66 -5.28
N GLY A 13 -2.05 -1.53 -5.28
CA GLY A 13 -1.21 -1.69 -4.08
C GLY A 13 -1.54 -0.69 -2.96
N VAL A 14 -1.82 0.59 -3.29
CA VAL A 14 -2.26 1.59 -2.30
C VAL A 14 -3.57 1.17 -1.64
N PHE A 15 -4.55 0.73 -2.44
CA PHE A 15 -5.86 0.33 -1.93
C PHE A 15 -5.82 -1.02 -1.21
N LEU A 16 -4.97 -1.97 -1.64
CA LEU A 16 -4.77 -3.24 -0.94
C LEU A 16 -4.20 -2.99 0.46
N ALA A 17 -3.18 -2.15 0.59
CA ALA A 17 -2.65 -1.76 1.89
C ALA A 17 -3.73 -1.16 2.80
N ALA A 18 -4.58 -0.30 2.25
CA ALA A 18 -5.68 0.32 2.98
C ALA A 18 -6.73 -0.69 3.46
N VAL A 19 -7.09 -1.66 2.60
CA VAL A 19 -8.03 -2.75 2.94
C VAL A 19 -7.45 -3.65 4.03
N LEU A 20 -6.18 -4.03 3.92
CA LEU A 20 -5.52 -4.86 4.94
C LEU A 20 -5.40 -4.14 6.28
N VAL A 21 -5.07 -2.85 6.28
CA VAL A 21 -5.04 -2.02 7.51
C VAL A 21 -6.42 -1.97 8.16
N ASP A 22 -7.48 -1.72 7.39
CA ASP A 22 -8.85 -1.69 7.92
C ASP A 22 -9.27 -3.05 8.50
N ARG A 23 -8.94 -4.14 7.80
CA ARG A 23 -9.25 -5.51 8.26
C ARG A 23 -8.55 -5.83 9.57
N ILE A 24 -7.26 -5.51 9.71
CA ILE A 24 -6.52 -5.73 10.97
C ILE A 24 -7.11 -4.86 12.07
N ALA A 25 -7.41 -3.60 11.81
CA ALA A 25 -7.97 -2.69 12.80
C ALA A 25 -9.33 -3.18 13.33
N LYS A 26 -10.19 -3.71 12.45
CA LYS A 26 -11.53 -4.18 12.83
C LYS A 26 -11.57 -5.61 13.39
N THR A 27 -10.74 -6.51 12.87
CA THR A 27 -10.84 -7.95 13.15
C THR A 27 -9.60 -8.59 13.75
N GLY A 28 -8.47 -7.90 13.76
CA GLY A 28 -7.16 -8.46 14.13
C GLY A 28 -6.58 -9.41 13.09
N GLN A 29 -7.27 -9.64 11.97
CA GLN A 29 -6.88 -10.61 10.95
C GLN A 29 -6.41 -9.95 9.65
N SER A 30 -5.55 -10.65 8.92
CA SER A 30 -5.04 -10.27 7.61
C SER A 30 -4.72 -11.53 6.80
N SER A 31 -4.92 -11.51 5.49
CA SER A 31 -4.43 -12.58 4.61
C SER A 31 -2.90 -12.55 4.55
N GLU A 32 -2.25 -13.68 4.78
CA GLU A 32 -0.79 -13.78 4.67
C GLU A 32 -0.30 -13.44 3.27
N ALA A 33 -0.95 -13.93 2.22
CA ALA A 33 -0.61 -13.63 0.83
C ALA A 33 -0.62 -12.12 0.52
N GLY A 34 -1.65 -11.40 0.97
CA GLY A 34 -1.72 -9.94 0.82
C GLY A 34 -0.64 -9.20 1.60
N VAL A 35 -0.30 -9.66 2.81
CA VAL A 35 0.81 -9.09 3.60
C VAL A 35 2.15 -9.36 2.91
N SER A 36 2.40 -10.59 2.47
CA SER A 36 3.60 -10.98 1.73
C SER A 36 3.78 -10.17 0.45
N CYS A 37 2.72 -10.01 -0.35
CA CYS A 37 2.72 -9.18 -1.55
C CYS A 37 3.09 -7.73 -1.23
N MET A 38 2.42 -7.11 -0.25
CA MET A 38 2.70 -5.72 0.11
C MET A 38 4.09 -5.53 0.71
N LEU A 39 4.55 -6.39 1.61
CA LEU A 39 5.88 -6.25 2.21
C LEU A 39 6.99 -6.61 1.23
N GLY A 40 6.78 -7.59 0.35
CA GLY A 40 7.68 -7.88 -0.77
C GLY A 40 7.86 -6.69 -1.70
N SER A 41 6.79 -5.91 -1.94
CA SER A 41 6.86 -4.70 -2.79
C SER A 41 7.81 -3.61 -2.32
N LEU A 42 8.17 -3.61 -1.02
CA LEU A 42 9.16 -2.67 -0.48
C LEU A 42 10.58 -2.97 -0.97
N LEU A 43 10.81 -4.21 -1.39
CA LEU A 43 12.14 -4.77 -1.59
C LEU A 43 12.56 -4.81 -3.07
N VAL A 44 11.58 -4.70 -3.97
CA VAL A 44 11.81 -4.62 -5.41
C VAL A 44 12.27 -3.20 -5.76
N ARG A 45 13.58 -3.03 -5.91
CA ARG A 45 14.23 -1.72 -6.13
C ARG A 45 14.41 -1.36 -7.60
N ASP A 46 14.65 -2.35 -8.44
CA ASP A 46 14.87 -2.19 -9.88
C ASP A 46 13.92 -3.11 -10.66
N PRO A 47 12.60 -2.81 -10.67
CA PRO A 47 11.63 -3.62 -11.39
C PRO A 47 11.69 -3.36 -12.90
N LYS A 48 11.62 -4.43 -13.70
CA LYS A 48 11.46 -4.38 -15.16
C LYS A 48 10.08 -3.89 -15.59
N ASP A 49 9.07 -4.13 -14.77
CA ASP A 49 7.69 -3.71 -14.98
C ASP A 49 6.95 -3.54 -13.64
N THR A 50 5.75 -2.96 -13.68
CA THR A 50 4.99 -2.68 -12.46
C THR A 50 4.52 -3.95 -11.74
N LEU A 51 4.31 -5.07 -12.44
CA LEU A 51 3.83 -6.32 -11.82
C LEU A 51 4.94 -6.99 -11.01
N GLU A 52 6.20 -6.88 -11.44
CA GLU A 52 7.33 -7.41 -10.69
C GLU A 52 7.39 -6.85 -9.25
N VAL A 53 6.97 -5.60 -9.04
CA VAL A 53 6.85 -4.99 -7.71
C VAL A 53 5.89 -5.78 -6.80
N TYR A 54 4.91 -6.49 -7.37
CA TYR A 54 3.87 -7.20 -6.63
C TYR A 54 3.98 -8.72 -6.73
N GLY A 55 5.11 -9.24 -7.24
CA GLY A 55 5.40 -10.68 -7.35
C GLY A 55 5.30 -11.24 -8.77
N GLY A 56 5.12 -10.41 -9.79
CA GLY A 56 5.09 -10.80 -11.21
C GLY A 56 3.68 -10.99 -11.78
N ASP A 57 2.65 -10.97 -10.93
CA ASP A 57 1.24 -10.95 -11.31
C ASP A 57 0.45 -9.98 -10.40
N ASP A 58 -0.86 -9.85 -10.63
CA ASP A 58 -1.76 -9.00 -9.86
C ASP A 58 -2.86 -9.74 -9.10
N ILE A 59 -2.73 -11.06 -8.92
CA ILE A 59 -3.71 -11.90 -8.20
C ILE A 59 -3.91 -11.38 -6.77
N ASN A 60 -2.80 -11.06 -6.10
CA ASN A 60 -2.83 -10.55 -4.74
C ASN A 60 -3.38 -9.11 -4.64
N LEU A 61 -3.48 -8.38 -5.75
CA LEU A 61 -4.01 -7.00 -5.80
C LEU A 61 -5.52 -6.93 -5.93
N ARG A 62 -6.21 -8.06 -6.12
CA ARG A 62 -7.64 -8.11 -6.41
C ARG A 62 -8.51 -7.34 -5.42
N ASP A 63 -8.27 -7.47 -4.12
CA ASP A 63 -9.01 -6.71 -3.11
C ASP A 63 -8.73 -5.21 -3.18
N GLY A 64 -7.51 -4.82 -3.52
CA GLY A 64 -7.12 -3.43 -3.80
C GLY A 64 -7.81 -2.87 -5.04
N TYR A 65 -7.85 -3.63 -6.13
CA TYR A 65 -8.60 -3.25 -7.33
C TYR A 65 -10.09 -3.10 -7.04
N ARG A 66 -10.68 -3.96 -6.20
CA ARG A 66 -12.12 -3.90 -5.87
C ARG A 66 -12.43 -2.63 -5.12
N ALA A 67 -11.60 -2.29 -4.13
CA ALA A 67 -11.74 -1.05 -3.38
C ALA A 67 -11.50 0.19 -4.27
N LEU A 68 -10.56 0.13 -5.21
CA LEU A 68 -10.31 1.20 -6.18
C LEU A 68 -11.50 1.40 -7.14
N ILE A 69 -12.09 0.33 -7.67
CA ILE A 69 -13.30 0.38 -8.49
C ILE A 69 -14.43 1.07 -7.73
N ALA A 70 -14.73 0.60 -6.51
CA ALA A 70 -15.79 1.19 -5.68
C ALA A 70 -15.56 2.69 -5.42
N ALA A 71 -14.30 3.09 -5.19
CA ALA A 71 -13.94 4.50 -5.03
C ALA A 71 -14.12 5.33 -6.30
N LEU A 72 -13.80 4.78 -7.47
CA LEU A 72 -13.94 5.46 -8.77
C LEU A 72 -15.39 5.55 -9.23
N GLU A 73 -16.18 4.49 -9.02
CA GLU A 73 -17.63 4.43 -9.29
C GLU A 73 -18.41 5.35 -8.35
N ARG A 74 -17.87 5.61 -7.14
CA ARG A 74 -18.55 6.32 -6.05
C ARG A 74 -19.83 5.62 -5.62
N ASP A 75 -19.88 4.29 -5.72
CA ASP A 75 -21.00 3.50 -5.26
C ASP A 75 -21.04 3.51 -3.73
N PRO A 76 -22.04 4.15 -3.09
CA PRO A 76 -22.12 4.23 -1.63
C PRO A 76 -22.28 2.85 -0.95
N SER A 77 -22.77 1.85 -1.68
CA SER A 77 -23.02 0.51 -1.14
C SER A 77 -21.75 -0.36 -1.10
N ALA A 78 -20.88 -0.21 -2.09
CA ALA A 78 -19.59 -0.92 -2.16
C ALA A 78 -18.42 -0.13 -1.55
N LEU A 79 -18.54 1.19 -1.41
CA LEU A 79 -17.46 2.06 -0.95
C LEU A 79 -17.23 1.98 0.56
N GLN A 80 -16.12 1.37 0.94
CA GLN A 80 -15.64 1.36 2.32
C GLN A 80 -14.94 2.69 2.65
N ARG A 81 -15.48 3.43 3.63
CA ARG A 81 -15.03 4.77 3.99
C ARG A 81 -13.61 4.79 4.58
N GLU A 82 -13.30 3.88 5.49
CA GLU A 82 -11.98 3.83 6.14
C GLU A 82 -10.85 3.48 5.15
N PRO A 83 -10.94 2.43 4.32
CA PRO A 83 -9.94 2.17 3.28
C PRO A 83 -9.74 3.34 2.33
N LEU A 84 -10.82 3.99 1.87
CA LEU A 84 -10.68 5.19 1.03
C LEU A 84 -9.90 6.30 1.76
N ARG A 85 -10.24 6.57 3.02
CA ARG A 85 -9.54 7.59 3.83
C ARG A 85 -8.07 7.23 4.03
N TYR A 86 -7.73 5.97 4.29
CA TYR A 86 -6.35 5.53 4.44
C TYR A 86 -5.58 5.66 3.13
N ALA A 87 -6.16 5.23 2.00
CA ALA A 87 -5.55 5.37 0.67
C ALA A 87 -5.25 6.84 0.34
N LEU A 88 -6.22 7.74 0.52
CA LEU A 88 -6.01 9.18 0.30
C LEU A 88 -4.96 9.78 1.25
N SER A 89 -4.90 9.30 2.48
CA SER A 89 -3.88 9.74 3.44
C SER A 89 -2.48 9.27 3.04
N MET A 90 -2.33 8.05 2.53
CA MET A 90 -1.06 7.54 2.00
C MET A 90 -0.60 8.33 0.77
N LEU A 91 -1.51 8.65 -0.16
CA LEU A 91 -1.22 9.53 -1.30
C LEU A 91 -0.78 10.94 -0.87
N GLY A 92 -1.30 11.42 0.26
CA GLY A 92 -0.92 12.70 0.85
C GLY A 92 0.45 12.67 1.53
N LEU A 93 0.73 11.62 2.31
CA LEU A 93 2.01 11.43 2.99
C LEU A 93 3.16 11.20 2.03
N GLU A 94 2.94 10.47 0.94
CA GLU A 94 3.93 10.27 -0.11
C GLU A 94 4.47 11.61 -0.63
N ARG A 95 3.61 12.60 -0.86
CA ARG A 95 4.03 13.94 -1.31
C ARG A 95 4.88 14.68 -0.29
N GLN A 96 4.70 14.42 1.01
CA GLN A 96 5.53 14.99 2.07
C GLN A 96 6.87 14.26 2.13
N LEU A 97 6.84 12.93 2.06
CA LEU A 97 8.03 12.07 2.03
C LEU A 97 8.93 12.42 0.82
N ALA A 98 8.34 12.69 -0.35
CA ALA A 98 9.07 13.08 -1.55
C ALA A 98 9.90 14.37 -1.38
N LYS A 99 9.61 15.19 -0.37
CA LYS A 99 10.34 16.42 -0.03
C LYS A 99 11.33 16.27 1.12
N ARG A 100 11.48 15.05 1.67
CA ARG A 100 12.30 14.75 2.84
C ARG A 100 13.41 13.78 2.47
N GLU A 101 14.48 14.33 1.89
CA GLU A 101 15.65 13.55 1.45
C GLU A 101 16.27 12.74 2.60
N ASP A 102 16.32 13.30 3.80
CA ASP A 102 16.80 12.66 5.03
C ASP A 102 16.00 11.39 5.39
N MET A 103 14.68 11.43 5.23
CA MET A 103 13.81 10.26 5.46
C MET A 103 14.01 9.21 4.36
N LEU A 104 14.16 9.65 3.10
CA LEU A 104 14.39 8.75 1.98
C LEU A 104 15.74 8.04 2.09
N GLU A 105 16.77 8.74 2.54
CA GLU A 105 18.07 8.15 2.82
C GLU A 105 17.97 7.12 3.94
N THR A 106 17.24 7.43 5.02
CA THR A 106 16.99 6.49 6.13
C THR A 106 16.29 5.21 5.65
N ILE A 107 15.22 5.37 4.86
CA ILE A 107 14.49 4.23 4.24
C ILE A 107 15.44 3.43 3.34
N GLY A 108 16.20 4.11 2.48
CA GLY A 108 17.15 3.49 1.56
C GLY A 108 18.26 2.69 2.26
N LYS A 109 18.72 3.14 3.44
CA LYS A 109 19.70 2.42 4.27
C LYS A 109 19.11 1.22 5.00
N ARG A 110 17.86 1.30 5.45
CA ARG A 110 17.19 0.25 6.25
C ARG A 110 16.61 -0.87 5.41
N LEU A 111 16.10 -0.59 4.21
CA LEU A 111 15.49 -1.61 3.35
C LEU A 111 16.44 -2.79 3.02
N PRO A 112 17.73 -2.60 2.69
CA PRO A 112 18.67 -3.71 2.50
C PRO A 112 18.84 -4.61 3.74
N GLN A 113 18.75 -4.05 4.95
CA GLN A 113 18.82 -4.84 6.19
C GLN A 113 17.56 -5.69 6.37
N ILE A 114 16.40 -5.16 5.99
CA ILE A 114 15.12 -5.88 6.00
C ILE A 114 15.13 -6.99 4.93
N GLN A 115 15.69 -6.72 3.75
CA GLN A 115 15.83 -7.71 2.67
C GLN A 115 16.57 -8.96 3.15
N SER A 116 17.67 -8.80 3.90
CA SER A 116 18.38 -9.93 4.48
C SER A 116 17.50 -10.79 5.39
N GLN A 117 16.61 -10.19 6.19
CA GLN A 117 15.67 -10.97 7.01
C GLN A 117 14.64 -11.74 6.17
N VAL A 118 14.19 -11.15 5.06
CA VAL A 118 13.23 -11.79 4.15
C VAL A 118 13.82 -13.02 3.48
N GLU A 119 15.11 -13.01 3.15
CA GLU A 119 15.80 -14.18 2.57
C GLU A 119 15.83 -15.39 3.51
N HIS A 120 15.76 -15.17 4.83
CA HIS A 120 15.78 -16.23 5.83
C HIS A 120 14.38 -16.70 6.23
N PHE A 121 13.41 -15.79 6.34
CA PHE A 121 12.11 -16.06 6.95
C PHE A 121 10.90 -15.86 6.04
N GLY A 122 11.06 -15.17 4.92
CA GLY A 122 9.98 -14.72 4.06
C GLY A 122 9.36 -13.36 4.46
N PRO A 123 8.61 -12.73 3.54
CA PRO A 123 8.18 -11.32 3.67
C PRO A 123 7.12 -11.05 4.73
N ALA A 124 6.27 -12.03 5.08
CA ALA A 124 5.23 -11.87 6.09
C ALA A 124 5.65 -12.29 7.50
N HIS A 125 6.90 -12.73 7.70
CA HIS A 125 7.39 -13.16 9.00
C HIS A 125 7.38 -12.00 10.02
N GLU A 126 7.14 -12.31 11.30
CA GLU A 126 6.97 -11.31 12.36
C GLU A 126 8.17 -10.35 12.50
N ASN A 127 9.39 -10.84 12.33
CA ASN A 127 10.61 -10.02 12.37
C ASN A 127 10.65 -8.98 11.24
N VAL A 128 10.28 -9.39 10.02
CA VAL A 128 10.22 -8.50 8.85
C VAL A 128 9.12 -7.46 9.05
N VAL A 129 7.95 -7.91 9.51
CA VAL A 129 6.82 -7.03 9.85
C VAL A 129 7.23 -6.00 10.91
N ALA A 130 7.90 -6.44 11.97
CA ALA A 130 8.38 -5.56 13.04
C ALA A 130 9.41 -4.55 12.53
N ALA A 131 10.37 -4.98 11.71
CA ALA A 131 11.40 -4.11 11.14
C ALA A 131 10.80 -3.05 10.18
N CYS A 132 9.85 -3.44 9.32
CA CYS A 132 9.09 -2.52 8.48
C CYS A 132 8.22 -1.56 9.31
N GLY A 133 7.56 -2.06 10.35
CA GLY A 133 6.74 -1.27 11.26
C GLY A 133 7.57 -0.23 12.02
N ALA A 134 8.75 -0.60 12.49
CA ALA A 134 9.71 0.32 13.08
C ALA A 134 10.20 1.35 12.05
N LEU A 135 10.40 0.96 10.78
CA LEU A 135 10.82 1.90 9.73
C LEU A 135 9.77 2.98 9.46
N TYR A 136 8.50 2.60 9.41
CA TYR A 136 7.42 3.58 9.38
C TYR A 136 7.39 4.48 10.62
N GLN A 137 7.64 3.92 11.80
CA GLN A 137 7.60 4.65 13.06
C GLN A 137 8.71 5.70 13.16
N ASP A 138 9.94 5.33 12.80
CA ASP A 138 11.11 6.21 12.89
C ASP A 138 11.11 7.30 11.81
N THR A 139 10.36 7.10 10.72
CA THR A 139 10.31 8.04 9.59
C THR A 139 8.94 8.72 9.48
N LEU A 140 7.98 8.07 8.84
CA LEU A 140 6.69 8.64 8.45
C LEU A 140 5.82 9.07 9.64
N SER A 141 5.95 8.44 10.81
CA SER A 141 5.18 8.83 12.01
C SER A 141 5.67 10.15 12.65
N THR A 142 6.86 10.61 12.27
CA THR A 142 7.41 11.91 12.71
C THR A 142 6.84 13.10 11.92
N LEU A 143 6.17 12.84 10.79
CA LEU A 143 5.48 13.88 10.03
C LEU A 143 4.29 14.45 10.81
N ARG A 144 3.97 15.73 10.52
CA ARG A 144 2.84 16.44 11.15
C ARG A 144 1.50 15.79 10.79
N GLN A 145 1.34 15.40 9.53
CA GLN A 145 0.18 14.62 9.11
C GLN A 145 0.38 13.16 9.51
N ARG A 146 -0.65 12.55 10.08
CA ARG A 146 -0.64 11.14 10.49
C ARG A 146 -1.88 10.43 9.99
N ILE A 147 -1.75 9.16 9.67
CA ILE A 147 -2.90 8.29 9.35
C ILE A 147 -3.51 7.85 10.68
N GLN A 148 -4.72 8.31 10.96
CA GLN A 148 -5.47 7.87 12.14
C GLN A 148 -6.24 6.59 11.80
N VAL A 149 -5.72 5.45 12.25
CA VAL A 149 -6.37 4.15 12.05
C VAL A 149 -7.46 3.96 13.11
N HIS A 150 -8.66 3.63 12.65
CA HIS A 150 -9.85 3.41 13.48
C HIS A 150 -10.27 1.94 13.37
N GLY A 151 -10.71 1.36 14.48
CA GLY A 151 -11.07 -0.06 14.59
C GLY A 151 -11.36 -0.44 16.05
N ASP A 152 -11.36 -1.74 16.33
CA ASP A 152 -11.50 -2.25 17.68
C ASP A 152 -10.22 -1.98 18.49
N MET A 153 -10.37 -1.35 19.66
CA MET A 153 -9.25 -1.00 20.53
C MET A 153 -8.43 -2.23 20.95
N ARG A 154 -9.06 -3.39 21.16
CA ARG A 154 -8.36 -4.63 21.52
C ARG A 154 -7.40 -5.06 20.43
N ASN A 155 -7.79 -4.90 19.17
CA ASN A 155 -6.94 -5.21 18.02
C ASN A 155 -5.83 -4.17 17.85
N LEU A 156 -6.15 -2.88 18.02
CA LEU A 156 -5.21 -1.78 17.85
C LEU A 156 -4.13 -1.72 18.95
N GLN A 157 -4.44 -2.18 20.15
CA GLN A 157 -3.50 -2.22 21.28
C GLN A 157 -2.55 -3.42 21.23
N GLN A 158 -2.83 -4.44 20.40
CA GLN A 158 -1.90 -5.56 20.21
C GLN A 158 -0.63 -5.10 19.47
N PRO A 159 0.58 -5.26 20.04
CA PRO A 159 1.81 -4.76 19.44
C PRO A 159 2.11 -5.34 18.05
N SER A 160 1.78 -6.62 17.84
CA SER A 160 1.92 -7.31 16.54
C SER A 160 1.03 -6.68 15.47
N ASN A 161 -0.24 -6.39 15.78
CA ASN A 161 -1.16 -5.72 14.87
C ASN A 161 -0.73 -4.28 14.59
N ALA A 162 -0.30 -3.53 15.61
CA ALA A 162 0.21 -2.17 15.43
C ALA A 162 1.43 -2.14 14.49
N SER A 163 2.36 -3.09 14.66
CA SER A 163 3.53 -3.24 13.79
C SER A 163 3.12 -3.59 12.35
N LYS A 164 2.19 -4.54 12.19
CA LYS A 164 1.66 -4.95 10.88
C LYS A 164 0.95 -3.80 10.16
N ILE A 165 0.11 -3.04 10.86
CA ILE A 165 -0.54 -1.84 10.32
C ILE A 165 0.51 -0.84 9.81
N ARG A 166 1.52 -0.52 10.62
CA ARG A 166 2.58 0.43 10.22
C ARG A 166 3.38 -0.08 9.02
N ALA A 167 3.71 -1.36 8.99
CA ALA A 167 4.41 -2.00 7.87
C ALA A 167 3.60 -1.92 6.57
N LEU A 168 2.29 -2.19 6.63
CA LEU A 168 1.38 -2.07 5.48
C LEU A 168 1.23 -0.62 5.01
N LEU A 169 1.17 0.35 5.93
CA LEU A 169 1.13 1.76 5.56
C LEU A 169 2.41 2.20 4.84
N LEU A 170 3.59 1.72 5.27
CA LEU A 170 4.85 1.95 4.56
C LEU A 170 4.80 1.39 3.13
N ALA A 171 4.33 0.15 2.96
CA ALA A 171 4.17 -0.49 1.65
C ALA A 171 3.16 0.24 0.74
N GLY A 172 2.04 0.69 1.30
CA GLY A 172 1.05 1.51 0.58
C GLY A 172 1.61 2.88 0.17
N ILE A 173 2.46 3.51 0.99
CA ILE A 173 3.14 4.77 0.64
C ILE A 173 4.21 4.54 -0.44
N ARG A 174 4.92 3.41 -0.42
CA ARG A 174 5.82 3.02 -1.52
C ARG A 174 5.07 2.80 -2.84
N SER A 175 3.89 2.17 -2.78
CA SER A 175 2.98 2.02 -3.92
C SER A 175 2.46 3.36 -4.44
N ALA A 176 2.15 4.30 -3.53
CA ALA A 176 1.79 5.67 -3.88
C ALA A 176 2.95 6.38 -4.61
N ARG A 177 4.20 6.16 -4.17
CA ARG A 177 5.39 6.71 -4.83
C ARG A 177 5.58 6.12 -6.22
N LEU A 178 5.38 4.80 -6.36
CA LEU A 178 5.41 4.13 -7.67
C LEU A 178 4.38 4.75 -8.62
N TRP A 179 3.16 4.94 -8.14
CA TRP A 179 2.10 5.60 -8.92
C TRP A 179 2.51 6.99 -9.39
N ARG A 180 3.19 7.79 -8.54
CA ARG A 180 3.74 9.10 -8.96
C ARG A 180 4.82 8.97 -10.02
N GLN A 181 5.74 8.02 -9.85
CA GLN A 181 6.84 7.76 -10.80
C GLN A 181 6.29 7.39 -12.19
N LEU A 182 5.15 6.69 -12.24
CA LEU A 182 4.43 6.34 -13.46
C LEU A 182 3.58 7.50 -14.04
N GLY A 183 3.71 8.72 -13.52
CA GLY A 183 2.97 9.90 -13.98
C GLY A 183 1.60 10.11 -13.31
N GLY A 184 1.32 9.39 -12.23
CA GLY A 184 0.07 9.46 -11.49
C GLY A 184 -0.17 10.80 -10.78
N HIS A 185 -1.37 11.34 -10.95
CA HIS A 185 -1.80 12.56 -10.26
C HIS A 185 -3.23 12.53 -9.73
N ARG A 186 -3.46 13.17 -8.58
CA ARG A 186 -4.75 13.11 -7.84
C ARG A 186 -5.95 13.52 -8.69
N TRP A 187 -5.74 14.45 -9.63
CA TRP A 187 -6.81 14.97 -10.47
C TRP A 187 -7.31 13.95 -11.50
N GLN A 188 -6.49 12.97 -11.91
CA GLN A 188 -6.99 11.88 -12.77
C GLN A 188 -8.09 11.06 -12.11
N LEU A 189 -8.01 10.87 -10.78
CA LEU A 189 -9.00 10.09 -10.03
C LEU A 189 -10.37 10.78 -9.98
N VAL A 190 -10.44 12.07 -10.32
CA VAL A 190 -11.69 12.84 -10.32
C VAL A 190 -12.16 13.12 -11.74
N ILE A 191 -11.25 13.54 -12.63
CA ILE A 191 -11.58 14.02 -13.98
C ILE A 191 -11.66 12.86 -14.98
N SER A 192 -10.79 11.86 -14.86
CA SER A 192 -10.65 10.77 -15.83
C SER A 192 -11.27 9.45 -15.38
N ARG A 193 -12.21 9.48 -14.42
CA ARG A 193 -12.81 8.29 -13.78
C ARG A 193 -13.29 7.23 -14.76
N ARG A 194 -14.08 7.61 -15.78
CA ARG A 194 -14.59 6.67 -16.79
C ARG A 194 -13.46 5.97 -17.55
N LYS A 195 -12.40 6.71 -17.91
CA LYS A 195 -11.21 6.16 -18.58
C LYS A 195 -10.47 5.18 -17.66
N LEU A 196 -10.28 5.55 -16.39
CA LEU A 196 -9.62 4.69 -15.41
C LEU A 196 -10.39 3.38 -15.19
N LEU A 197 -11.72 3.46 -15.03
CA LEU A 197 -12.57 2.27 -14.87
C LEU A 197 -12.47 1.34 -16.08
N LYS A 198 -12.49 1.89 -17.30
CA LYS A 198 -12.33 1.11 -18.54
C LYS A 198 -11.03 0.29 -18.56
N GLU A 199 -9.93 0.85 -18.06
CA GLU A 199 -8.62 0.18 -17.99
C GLU A 199 -8.49 -0.74 -16.76
N LEU A 200 -9.25 -0.48 -15.69
CA LEU A 200 -9.20 -1.24 -14.44
C LEU A 200 -10.05 -2.52 -14.47
N TYR A 201 -11.21 -2.53 -15.14
CA TYR A 201 -12.04 -3.73 -15.22
C TYR A 201 -11.33 -4.94 -15.85
N PRO A 202 -10.51 -4.81 -16.91
CA PRO A 202 -9.72 -5.92 -17.43
C PRO A 202 -8.76 -6.52 -16.38
N LEU A 203 -8.07 -5.68 -15.59
CA LEU A 203 -7.16 -6.13 -14.53
C LEU A 203 -7.89 -6.93 -13.45
N MET A 204 -9.10 -6.49 -13.09
CA MET A 204 -9.96 -7.21 -12.14
C MET A 204 -10.41 -8.59 -12.63
N ARG A 205 -10.48 -8.81 -13.95
CA ARG A 205 -10.89 -10.10 -14.54
C ARG A 205 -9.73 -11.07 -14.70
N SER A 206 -8.50 -10.56 -14.82
CA SER A 206 -7.28 -11.37 -14.93
C SER A 206 -6.69 -11.77 -13.57
N ALA A 207 -7.03 -11.03 -12.51
CA ALA A 207 -6.58 -11.26 -11.13
C ALA A 207 -7.45 -12.24 -10.32
#